data_AF-A0A2Z6ZTP0-F1
#
_entry.id   AF-A0A2Z6ZTP0-F1
#
_cell.length_a   1.000
_cell.length_b   1.000
_cell.length_c   1.000
_cell.angle_alpha   90.00
_cell.angle_beta   90.00
_cell.angle_gamma   90.00
#
_symmetry.space_group_name_H-M   'P 1'
#
loop_
_entity.id
_entity.type
_entity.pdbx_description
1 polymer ?
#
loop_
_entity_poly.entity_id
_entity_poly.type
_entity_poly.pdbx_seq_one_letter_code
_entity_poly.pdbx_strand_id
1 'polypeptide(L)'
;MTLKQEDLSVRDYVRKFERGCYFVPLIGGDAEEKLRHFVDGLRPTIKHDVRLAEPKDYRAAVDKVLRAEQDWKEIEEERQLKRQASQPRDQRQFKKQNFGPQRSQGQRPQYQKPPPSTTPKVDNKPECPKCHKNHAGEC
;
A
#
# COMPACT_ATOMS: atom_id res chain seq x y z
N MET A 1 30.14 -14.71 -12.23
CA MET A 1 28.72 -14.61 -12.62
C MET A 1 27.88 -15.29 -11.56
N THR A 2 26.86 -14.63 -11.01
CA THR A 2 25.99 -15.20 -9.97
C THR A 2 24.62 -15.47 -10.57
N LEU A 3 24.11 -16.70 -10.44
CA LEU A 3 22.76 -17.05 -10.89
C LEU A 3 21.74 -16.17 -10.15
N LYS A 4 20.79 -15.58 -10.88
CA LYS A 4 19.70 -14.81 -10.30
C LYS A 4 18.42 -15.63 -10.33
N GLN A 5 17.64 -15.57 -9.25
CA GLN A 5 16.36 -16.23 -9.14
C GLN A 5 15.34 -15.58 -10.07
N GLU A 6 15.24 -14.24 -10.06
CA GLU A 6 14.28 -13.48 -10.88
C GLU A 6 12.86 -14.05 -10.74
N ASP A 7 12.26 -14.52 -11.85
CA ASP A 7 10.91 -15.08 -11.93
C ASP A 7 10.86 -16.61 -11.69
N LEU A 8 12.02 -17.24 -11.45
CA LEU A 8 12.07 -18.67 -11.16
C LEU A 8 11.47 -18.98 -9.80
N SER A 9 10.76 -20.12 -9.72
CA SER A 9 10.42 -20.72 -8.43
C SER A 9 11.70 -20.99 -7.63
N VAL A 10 11.63 -20.95 -6.31
CA VAL A 10 12.79 -21.28 -5.46
C VAL A 10 13.31 -22.68 -5.78
N ARG A 11 12.42 -23.64 -6.04
CA ARG A 11 12.81 -25.01 -6.40
C ARG A 11 13.62 -25.10 -7.69
N ASP A 12 13.31 -24.28 -8.69
CA ASP A 12 14.05 -24.27 -9.95
C ASP A 12 15.35 -23.49 -9.82
N TYR A 13 15.35 -22.41 -9.04
CA TYR A 13 16.56 -21.69 -8.70
C TYR A 13 17.56 -22.57 -7.94
N VAL A 14 17.14 -23.30 -6.91
CA VAL A 14 17.99 -24.24 -6.16
C VAL A 14 18.61 -25.27 -7.10
N ARG A 15 17.81 -25.93 -7.95
CA ARG A 15 18.30 -26.93 -8.90
C ARG A 15 19.32 -26.37 -9.89
N LYS A 16 19.08 -25.17 -10.44
CA LYS A 16 20.02 -24.50 -11.33
C LYS A 16 21.30 -24.06 -10.60
N PHE A 17 21.17 -23.58 -9.37
CA PHE A 17 22.29 -23.16 -8.54
C PHE A 17 23.21 -24.33 -8.22
N GLU A 18 22.66 -25.46 -7.76
CA GLU A 18 23.42 -26.68 -7.48
C GLU A 18 24.14 -27.21 -8.72
N ARG A 19 23.46 -27.21 -9.88
CA ARG A 19 24.09 -27.56 -11.15
C ARG A 19 25.24 -26.59 -11.50
N GLY A 20 25.08 -25.30 -11.22
CA GLY A 20 26.12 -24.29 -11.40
C GLY A 20 27.34 -24.53 -10.50
N CYS A 21 27.13 -24.90 -9.23
CA CYS A 21 28.22 -25.22 -8.30
C CYS A 21 29.10 -26.38 -8.78
N TYR A 22 28.55 -27.33 -9.54
CA TYR A 22 29.33 -28.41 -10.13
C TYR A 22 30.39 -27.90 -11.14
N PHE A 23 30.06 -26.86 -11.90
CA PHE A 23 30.94 -26.30 -12.93
C PHE A 23 31.80 -25.14 -12.44
N VAL A 24 31.56 -24.65 -11.22
CA VAL A 24 32.31 -23.54 -10.61
C VAL A 24 32.87 -23.99 -9.25
N PRO A 25 34.02 -24.69 -9.24
CA PRO A 25 34.63 -25.22 -8.01
C PRO A 25 34.91 -24.15 -6.95
N LEU A 26 35.17 -22.91 -7.36
CA LEU A 26 35.38 -21.78 -6.45
C LEU A 26 34.16 -21.52 -5.55
N ILE A 27 32.94 -21.60 -6.12
CA ILE A 27 31.69 -21.38 -5.38
C ILE A 27 31.21 -22.68 -4.71
N GLY A 28 31.49 -23.83 -5.32
CA GLY A 28 31.06 -25.14 -4.82
C GLY A 28 31.92 -25.69 -3.68
N GLY A 29 33.20 -25.30 -3.60
CA GLY A 29 34.19 -25.86 -2.69
C GLY A 29 34.19 -25.25 -1.29
N ASP A 30 33.73 -24.01 -1.14
CA ASP A 30 33.58 -23.33 0.15
C ASP A 30 32.09 -23.20 0.49
N ALA A 31 31.70 -23.75 1.64
CA ALA A 31 30.32 -23.74 2.10
C ALA A 31 29.80 -22.32 2.41
N GLU A 32 30.66 -21.42 2.88
CA GLU A 32 30.32 -20.04 3.17
C GLU A 32 30.14 -19.25 1.86
N GLU A 33 31.05 -19.43 0.90
CA GLU A 33 30.90 -18.82 -0.42
C GLU A 33 29.64 -19.31 -1.13
N LYS A 34 29.39 -20.62 -1.08
CA LYS A 34 28.18 -21.24 -1.62
C LYS A 34 26.93 -20.60 -1.02
N LEU A 35 26.88 -20.47 0.30
CA LEU A 35 25.76 -19.84 1.00
C LEU A 35 25.59 -18.37 0.58
N ARG A 36 26.68 -17.60 0.57
CA ARG A 36 26.67 -16.17 0.21
C ARG A 36 26.16 -15.96 -1.20
N HIS A 37 26.70 -16.69 -2.17
CA HIS A 37 26.28 -16.63 -3.57
C HIS A 37 24.83 -17.09 -3.75
N PHE A 38 24.40 -18.11 -3.01
CA PHE A 38 23.02 -18.57 -3.04
C PHE A 38 22.06 -17.49 -2.56
N VAL A 39 22.32 -16.87 -1.40
CA VAL A 39 21.47 -15.81 -0.84
C VAL A 39 21.50 -14.54 -1.70
N ASP A 40 22.63 -14.20 -2.31
CA ASP A 40 22.74 -13.02 -3.17
C ASP A 40 22.07 -13.16 -4.54
N GLY A 41 21.82 -14.39 -4.97
CA GLY A 41 21.05 -14.69 -6.16
C GLY A 41 19.52 -14.68 -5.94
N LEU A 42 19.04 -14.71 -4.70
CA LEU A 42 17.61 -14.69 -4.39
C LEU A 42 16.92 -13.38 -4.80
N ARG A 43 15.63 -13.46 -5.10
CA ARG A 43 14.82 -12.26 -5.34
C ARG A 43 14.72 -11.41 -4.06
N PRO A 44 14.64 -10.07 -4.15
CA PRO A 44 14.77 -9.17 -2.99
C PRO A 44 13.86 -9.50 -1.82
N THR A 45 12.61 -9.87 -2.11
CA THR A 45 11.61 -10.21 -1.10
C THR A 45 12.04 -11.40 -0.24
N ILE A 46 12.35 -12.54 -0.86
CA ILE A 46 12.79 -13.73 -0.12
C ILE A 46 14.19 -13.52 0.47
N LYS A 47 15.07 -12.83 -0.25
CA LYS A 47 16.42 -12.49 0.22
C LYS A 47 16.38 -11.78 1.57
N HIS A 48 15.45 -10.84 1.75
CA HIS A 48 15.29 -10.10 3.00
C HIS A 48 14.95 -11.04 4.16
N ASP A 49 13.94 -11.89 4.01
CA ASP A 49 13.50 -12.81 5.07
C ASP A 49 14.57 -13.84 5.44
N VAL A 50 15.26 -14.37 4.43
CA VAL A 50 16.34 -15.33 4.64
C VAL A 50 17.50 -14.68 5.38
N ARG A 51 17.84 -13.41 5.08
CA ARG A 51 18.87 -12.67 5.83
C ARG A 51 18.45 -12.43 7.28
N LEU A 52 17.20 -12.04 7.53
CA LEU A 52 16.67 -11.88 8.88
C LEU A 52 16.70 -13.17 9.69
N ALA A 53 16.47 -14.31 9.03
CA ALA A 53 16.47 -15.60 9.68
C ALA A 53 17.88 -16.13 9.98
N GLU A 54 18.95 -15.54 9.44
CA GLU A 54 20.36 -15.91 9.67
C GLU A 54 20.64 -17.43 9.51
N PRO A 55 20.59 -17.98 8.28
CA PRO A 55 20.99 -19.37 8.04
C PRO A 55 22.46 -19.59 8.37
N LYS A 56 22.74 -20.66 9.12
CA LYS A 56 24.10 -21.08 9.48
C LYS A 56 24.84 -21.71 8.30
N ASP A 57 24.11 -22.48 7.48
CA ASP A 57 24.67 -23.25 6.37
C ASP A 57 23.74 -23.22 5.15
N TYR A 58 24.27 -23.61 3.99
CA TYR A 58 23.51 -23.69 2.72
C TYR A 58 22.19 -24.46 2.86
N ARG A 59 22.20 -25.62 3.53
CA ARG A 59 20.99 -26.42 3.72
C ARG A 59 19.93 -25.69 4.53
N ALA A 60 20.33 -25.02 5.62
CA ALA A 60 19.43 -24.21 6.42
C ALA A 60 18.88 -23.01 5.62
N ALA A 61 19.68 -22.44 4.72
CA ALA A 61 19.20 -21.41 3.81
C ALA A 61 18.12 -21.96 2.87
N VAL A 62 18.36 -23.10 2.20
CA VAL A 62 17.38 -23.73 1.29
C VAL A 62 16.04 -23.97 1.99
N ASP A 63 16.06 -24.54 3.20
CA ASP A 63 14.83 -24.79 3.97
C ASP A 63 14.07 -23.48 4.28
N LYS A 64 14.79 -22.41 4.63
CA LYS A 64 14.21 -21.09 4.91
C LYS A 64 13.65 -20.43 3.65
N VAL A 65 14.35 -20.53 2.52
CA VAL A 65 13.89 -19.96 1.23
C VAL A 65 12.59 -20.63 0.78
N LEU A 66 12.48 -21.95 0.95
CA LEU A 66 11.28 -22.71 0.59
C LEU A 66 10.08 -22.31 1.46
N ARG A 67 10.29 -22.14 2.77
CA ARG A 67 9.24 -21.64 3.67
C ARG A 67 8.81 -20.22 3.31
N ALA A 68 9.78 -19.32 3.12
CA ALA A 68 9.49 -17.95 2.73
C ALA A 68 8.68 -17.86 1.41
N GLU A 69 9.02 -18.66 0.39
CA GLU A 69 8.23 -18.68 -0.85
C GLU A 69 6.78 -19.11 -0.62
N GLN A 70 6.56 -20.10 0.25
CA GLN A 70 5.23 -20.56 0.62
C GLN A 70 4.47 -19.49 1.40
N ASP A 71 5.10 -18.88 2.41
CA ASP A 71 4.51 -17.82 3.23
C ASP A 71 4.09 -16.62 2.35
N TRP A 72 4.94 -16.21 1.41
CA TRP A 72 4.60 -15.14 0.46
C TRP A 72 3.44 -15.50 -0.45
N LYS A 73 3.31 -16.77 -0.85
CA LYS A 73 2.19 -17.23 -1.67
C LYS A 73 0.88 -17.15 -0.89
N GLU A 74 0.89 -17.57 0.38
CA GLU A 74 -0.27 -17.49 1.27
C GLU A 74 -0.69 -16.04 1.56
N ILE A 75 0.29 -15.17 1.85
CA ILE A 75 0.04 -13.73 2.05
C ILE A 75 -0.57 -13.10 0.79
N GLU A 76 -0.05 -13.43 -0.39
CA GLU A 76 -0.57 -12.88 -1.64
C GLU A 76 -1.99 -13.38 -1.94
N GLU A 77 -2.27 -14.67 -1.69
CA GLU A 77 -3.62 -15.24 -1.81
C GLU A 77 -4.61 -14.57 -0.84
N GLU A 78 -4.23 -14.39 0.42
CA GLU A 78 -5.06 -13.68 1.42
C GLU A 78 -5.33 -12.23 0.98
N ARG A 79 -4.32 -11.53 0.49
CA ARG A 79 -4.46 -10.16 -0.05
C ARG A 79 -5.38 -10.12 -1.27
N GLN A 80 -5.30 -11.11 -2.15
CA GLN A 80 -6.20 -11.21 -3.32
C GLN A 80 -7.64 -11.47 -2.89
N LEU A 81 -7.88 -12.37 -1.95
CA LEU A 81 -9.22 -12.65 -1.43
C LEU A 81 -9.84 -11.40 -0.78
N LYS A 82 -9.07 -10.67 0.05
CA LYS A 82 -9.50 -9.41 0.66
C LYS A 82 -9.82 -8.35 -0.39
N ARG A 83 -9.01 -8.22 -1.45
CA ARG A 83 -9.30 -7.32 -2.58
C ARG A 83 -10.59 -7.69 -3.30
N GLN A 84 -10.84 -8.97 -3.56
CA GLN A 84 -12.09 -9.42 -4.19
C GLN A 84 -13.31 -9.17 -3.30
N ALA A 85 -13.19 -9.37 -1.98
CA ALA A 85 -14.28 -9.14 -1.02
C ALA A 85 -14.58 -7.64 -0.80
N SER A 86 -13.60 -6.76 -1.03
CA SER A 86 -13.71 -5.31 -0.85
C SER A 86 -14.01 -4.53 -2.15
N GLN A 87 -14.12 -5.21 -3.30
CA GLN A 87 -14.63 -4.57 -4.52
C GLN A 87 -16.05 -4.06 -4.26
N PRO A 88 -16.31 -2.74 -4.35
CA PRO A 88 -17.66 -2.25 -4.29
C PRO A 88 -18.44 -2.87 -5.47
N ARG A 89 -19.57 -3.51 -5.18
CA ARG A 89 -20.60 -3.81 -6.18
C ARG A 89 -21.17 -2.48 -6.68
N ASP A 90 -20.40 -1.73 -7.47
CA ASP A 90 -20.85 -0.52 -8.11
C ASP A 90 -21.70 -0.88 -9.32
N GLN A 91 -23.00 -1.03 -9.07
CA GLN A 91 -24.06 -0.55 -9.96
C GLN A 91 -25.43 -0.62 -9.25
N ARG A 92 -25.54 0.03 -8.08
CA ARG A 92 -26.84 0.57 -7.68
C ARG A 92 -26.84 2.04 -8.06
N GLN A 93 -27.37 2.28 -9.25
CA GLN A 93 -27.76 3.59 -9.76
C GLN A 93 -28.35 4.42 -8.62
N PHE A 94 -27.57 5.36 -8.08
CA PHE A 94 -28.12 6.46 -7.30
C PHE A 94 -28.92 7.32 -8.28
N LYS A 95 -30.17 6.91 -8.50
CA LYS A 95 -31.16 7.67 -9.26
C LYS A 95 -31.38 8.97 -8.49
N LYS A 96 -30.67 10.03 -8.88
CA LYS A 96 -30.94 11.40 -8.46
C LYS A 96 -32.41 11.69 -8.80
N GLN A 97 -33.29 11.63 -7.81
CA GLN A 97 -34.64 12.16 -7.95
C GLN A 97 -34.52 13.68 -7.95
N ASN A 98 -34.69 14.22 -9.16
CA ASN A 98 -34.82 15.63 -9.42
C ASN A 98 -36.17 16.11 -8.86
N PHE A 99 -36.16 16.81 -7.73
CA PHE A 99 -37.29 17.65 -7.31
C PHE A 99 -36.88 19.10 -7.57
N GLY A 100 -37.59 19.74 -8.50
CA GLY A 100 -37.39 21.13 -8.90
C GLY A 100 -37.68 22.14 -7.78
N PRO A 101 -37.39 23.43 -8.01
CA PRO A 101 -37.19 24.42 -6.96
C PRO A 101 -38.53 25.02 -6.50
N GLN A 102 -39.06 24.55 -5.36
CA GLN A 102 -40.14 25.24 -4.67
C GLN A 102 -39.52 26.24 -3.68
N ARG A 103 -39.69 27.52 -3.99
CA ARG A 103 -39.41 28.67 -3.14
C ARG A 103 -40.02 28.50 -1.74
N SER A 104 -39.21 28.67 -0.69
CA SER A 104 -39.51 29.62 0.39
C SER A 104 -38.34 29.70 1.37
N GLN A 105 -38.12 30.93 1.83
CA GLN A 105 -37.02 31.39 2.66
C GLN A 105 -36.92 30.66 4.01
N GLY A 106 -35.67 30.52 4.50
CA GLY A 106 -35.35 30.90 5.88
C GLY A 106 -35.37 29.83 6.97
N GLN A 107 -34.23 29.14 7.09
CA GLN A 107 -33.51 28.68 8.30
C GLN A 107 -34.21 28.15 9.58
N ARG A 108 -33.66 27.01 10.02
CA ARG A 108 -33.58 26.49 11.41
C ARG A 108 -33.28 27.58 12.45
N PRO A 109 -33.56 27.35 13.76
CA PRO A 109 -32.40 27.05 14.63
C PRO A 109 -32.66 26.16 15.86
N GLN A 110 -31.58 25.51 16.31
CA GLN A 110 -31.32 24.93 17.64
C GLN A 110 -31.13 26.11 18.62
N TYR A 111 -31.65 26.17 19.86
CA TYR A 111 -31.29 25.44 21.08
C TYR A 111 -32.42 25.62 22.14
N GLN A 112 -32.51 24.74 23.14
CA GLN A 112 -33.68 24.57 24.02
C GLN A 112 -34.07 25.85 24.82
N LYS A 113 -35.09 26.57 24.29
CA LYS A 113 -36.19 27.47 24.80
C LYS A 113 -36.14 28.09 26.23
N PRO A 114 -36.70 29.32 26.52
CA PRO A 114 -37.54 30.27 25.74
C PRO A 114 -37.07 31.80 25.82
N PRO A 115 -37.85 32.88 25.44
CA PRO A 115 -37.48 34.07 24.60
C PRO A 115 -36.87 35.30 25.37
N PRO A 116 -36.28 36.39 24.78
CA PRO A 116 -36.86 37.33 23.76
C PRO A 116 -35.93 38.01 22.70
N SER A 117 -36.59 38.64 21.71
CA SER A 117 -36.19 39.76 20.81
C SER A 117 -35.18 39.62 19.64
N THR A 118 -35.77 39.51 18.44
CA THR A 118 -35.58 40.28 17.17
C THR A 118 -34.18 40.57 16.56
N THR A 119 -34.00 40.09 15.30
CA THR A 119 -33.30 40.67 14.11
C THR A 119 -32.06 39.94 13.50
N PRO A 120 -31.86 40.03 12.15
CA PRO A 120 -30.96 39.16 11.35
C PRO A 120 -29.56 39.75 11.07
N LYS A 121 -28.56 38.86 10.87
CA LYS A 121 -27.15 39.19 10.59
C LYS A 121 -26.93 39.62 9.13
N VAL A 122 -26.35 40.80 8.97
CA VAL A 122 -25.82 41.38 7.73
C VAL A 122 -24.29 41.35 7.83
N ASP A 123 -23.61 40.69 6.89
CA ASP A 123 -22.15 40.71 6.72
C ASP A 123 -21.71 42.13 6.32
N ASN A 124 -21.34 42.95 7.31
CA ASN A 124 -20.89 44.32 7.11
C ASN A 124 -19.35 44.36 7.14
N LYS A 125 -18.71 44.32 5.97
CA LYS A 125 -17.27 44.56 5.82
C LYS A 125 -17.08 45.77 4.90
N PRO A 126 -16.37 46.84 5.32
CA PRO A 126 -16.31 48.08 4.56
C PRO A 126 -15.64 47.86 3.19
N GLU A 127 -16.10 48.60 2.19
CA GLU A 127 -15.51 48.61 0.85
C GLU A 127 -14.22 49.44 0.86
N CYS A 128 -13.13 48.89 0.32
CA CYS A 128 -11.84 49.57 0.30
C CYS A 128 -11.83 50.69 -0.75
N PRO A 129 -11.51 51.96 -0.40
CA PRO A 129 -11.59 53.09 -1.32
C PRO A 129 -10.50 53.12 -2.42
N LYS A 130 -9.50 52.23 -2.36
CA LYS A 130 -8.48 52.11 -3.43
C LYS A 130 -8.89 51.16 -4.55
N CYS A 131 -9.54 50.05 -4.21
CA CYS A 131 -9.81 48.96 -5.15
C CYS A 131 -11.29 48.59 -5.26
N HIS A 132 -12.16 49.24 -4.48
CA HIS A 132 -13.62 49.08 -4.49
C HIS A 132 -14.10 47.64 -4.27
N LYS A 133 -13.40 46.88 -3.42
CA LYS A 133 -13.78 45.52 -2.99
C LYS A 133 -13.83 45.41 -1.46
N ASN A 134 -14.67 44.54 -0.93
CA ASN A 134 -14.88 44.38 0.51
C ASN A 134 -13.88 43.39 1.11
N HIS A 135 -12.92 43.90 1.89
CA HIS A 135 -12.00 43.10 2.69
C HIS A 135 -11.68 43.83 4.00
N ALA A 136 -11.03 43.15 4.96
CA ALA A 136 -10.47 43.82 6.13
C ALA A 136 -8.97 43.51 6.18
N GLY A 137 -8.18 44.57 6.29
CA GLY A 137 -6.72 44.56 6.10
C GLY A 137 -6.29 45.50 4.97
N GLU A 138 -4.98 45.75 4.83
CA GLU A 138 -4.44 46.64 3.79
C GLU A 138 -4.62 46.06 2.37
N CYS A 139 -4.68 46.98 1.41
CA CYS A 139 -4.93 46.75 -0.01
C CYS A 139 -3.63 46.80 -0.81
#